data_AF-A0A829Z9V6-F1
#
_entry.id   AF-A0A829Z9V6-F1
#
_cell.length_a   1.000
_cell.length_b   1.000
_cell.length_c   1.000
_cell.angle_alpha   90.00
_cell.angle_beta   90.00
_cell.angle_gamma   90.00
#
_symmetry.space_group_name_H-M   'P 1'
#
loop_
_entity.id
_entity.type
_entity.pdbx_description
1 polymer ?
#
loop_
_entity_poly.entity_id
_entity_poly.type
_entity_poly.pdbx_seq_one_letter_code
_entity_poly.pdbx_strand_id
1 'polypeptide(L)'
;MSKRSNRTNISFLLALLLTIFISIFIVITVTRVTIMNPSYLISKMESADFYQQSIVNLNKQIQQETQSTGFPLEMFENYIDEKSADEIMKNYIQTAFSTGNTDISTTKFETKLSEDIDEYLKSANIIINSEEKTAISTLKTNLVDYFKTYLTFPYLDLVIKLIDSYNTYYYIIAAILLILIITAGFLLYRLYSHYRGRRRYFAYTLSSAGLICLALPGFIFFGNFVNKISLSPKYFYDFVTSTINNYLLIYIIIGILMIIVGNCIAYLKFKKR
;
A
#
# COMPACT_ATOMS: atom_id res chain seq x y z
N MET A 1 40.69 37.34 4.00
CA MET A 1 39.41 37.01 3.33
C MET A 1 39.10 35.50 3.22
N SER A 2 40.08 34.58 3.21
CA SER A 2 39.81 33.14 2.99
C SER A 2 39.01 32.41 4.08
N LYS A 3 39.22 32.73 5.37
CA LYS A 3 38.50 32.06 6.50
C LYS A 3 36.98 32.24 6.48
N ARG A 4 36.46 33.38 5.97
CA ARG A 4 35.01 33.67 5.90
C ARG A 4 34.35 32.96 4.71
N SER A 5 35.08 32.80 3.60
CA SER A 5 34.66 32.03 2.43
C SER A 5 34.55 30.54 2.78
N ASN A 6 35.57 29.96 3.44
CA ASN A 6 35.57 28.54 3.81
C ASN A 6 34.42 28.16 4.75
N ARG A 7 34.06 29.00 5.73
CA ARG A 7 32.91 28.75 6.61
C ARG A 7 31.58 28.74 5.86
N THR A 8 31.43 29.61 4.86
CA THR A 8 30.22 29.71 4.05
C THR A 8 30.06 28.43 3.22
N ASN A 9 31.13 27.97 2.56
CA ASN A 9 31.13 26.73 1.78
C ASN A 9 30.81 25.50 2.64
N ILE A 10 31.43 25.39 3.82
CA ILE A 10 31.16 24.30 4.78
C ILE A 10 29.69 24.33 5.23
N SER A 11 29.11 25.51 5.42
CA SER A 11 27.70 25.63 5.82
C SER A 11 26.74 25.18 4.74
N PHE A 12 27.01 25.54 3.48
CA PHE A 12 26.23 25.04 2.34
C PHE A 12 26.32 23.53 2.22
N LEU A 13 27.52 22.95 2.38
CA LEU A 13 27.70 21.50 2.33
C LEU A 13 26.97 20.80 3.48
N LEU A 14 27.06 21.32 4.71
CA LEU A 14 26.32 20.78 5.86
C LEU A 14 24.80 20.93 5.69
N ALA A 15 24.32 22.05 5.15
CA ALA A 15 22.91 22.27 4.87
C ALA A 15 22.39 21.31 3.78
N LEU A 16 23.19 21.04 2.75
CA LEU A 16 22.91 20.06 1.71
C LEU A 16 22.82 18.64 2.28
N LEU A 17 23.82 18.22 3.07
CA LEU A 17 23.79 16.92 3.74
C LEU A 17 22.58 16.76 4.65
N LEU A 18 22.29 17.79 5.45
CA LEU A 18 21.11 17.80 6.32
C LEU A 18 19.80 17.70 5.51
N THR A 19 19.74 18.35 4.34
CA THR A 19 18.60 18.26 3.42
C THR A 19 18.41 16.83 2.94
N ILE A 20 19.48 16.17 2.52
CA ILE A 20 19.45 14.79 2.03
C ILE A 20 19.01 13.85 3.16
N PHE A 21 19.62 13.94 4.35
CA PHE A 21 19.28 13.06 5.46
C PHE A 21 17.83 13.22 5.92
N ILE A 22 17.33 14.46 6.02
CA ILE A 22 15.93 14.72 6.37
C ILE A 22 15.00 14.17 5.27
N SER A 23 15.31 14.37 4.00
CA SER A 23 14.49 13.89 2.89
C SER A 23 14.40 12.37 2.87
N ILE A 24 15.54 11.67 3.04
CA ILE A 24 15.57 10.21 3.14
C ILE A 24 14.78 9.74 4.36
N PHE A 25 14.97 10.39 5.53
CA PHE A 25 14.25 10.06 6.75
C PHE A 25 12.73 10.17 6.55
N ILE A 26 12.25 11.24 5.92
CA ILE A 26 10.83 11.41 5.58
C ILE A 26 10.37 10.31 4.65
N VAL A 27 11.11 10.00 3.58
CA VAL A 27 10.74 8.95 2.63
C VAL A 27 10.57 7.62 3.34
N ILE A 28 11.54 7.23 4.19
CA ILE A 28 11.43 5.95 4.88
C ILE A 28 10.31 5.94 5.92
N THR A 29 10.06 7.05 6.63
CA THR A 29 9.01 7.11 7.64
C THR A 29 7.62 7.13 7.00
N VAL A 30 7.41 7.92 5.95
CA VAL A 30 6.14 7.96 5.21
C VAL A 30 5.84 6.59 4.62
N THR A 31 6.83 5.96 3.98
CA THR A 31 6.71 4.59 3.44
C THR A 31 6.33 3.58 4.52
N ARG A 32 6.96 3.67 5.71
CA ARG A 32 6.65 2.81 6.87
C ARG A 32 5.20 2.93 7.33
N VAL A 33 4.68 4.15 7.45
CA VAL A 33 3.33 4.38 8.01
C VAL A 33 2.21 4.22 6.98
N THR A 34 2.57 4.00 5.70
CA THR A 34 1.62 3.85 4.59
C THR A 34 1.74 2.47 3.93
N ILE A 35 2.40 2.37 2.77
CA ILE A 35 2.43 1.17 1.94
C ILE A 35 3.16 -0.02 2.60
N MET A 36 4.01 0.23 3.60
CA MET A 36 4.65 -0.82 4.41
C MET A 36 3.96 -1.08 5.75
N ASN A 37 2.74 -0.55 5.94
CA ASN A 37 1.91 -0.75 7.11
C ASN A 37 0.69 -1.62 6.76
N PRO A 38 0.58 -2.84 7.31
CA PRO A 38 -0.58 -3.71 7.11
C PRO A 38 -1.92 -3.04 7.41
N SER A 39 -2.03 -2.32 8.53
CA SER A 39 -3.27 -1.64 8.93
C SER A 39 -3.67 -0.54 7.93
N TYR A 40 -2.69 0.18 7.38
CA TYR A 40 -2.96 1.15 6.32
C TYR A 40 -3.49 0.45 5.06
N LEU A 41 -2.85 -0.63 4.60
CA LEU A 41 -3.30 -1.38 3.43
C LEU A 41 -4.72 -1.95 3.62
N ILE A 42 -4.99 -2.57 4.76
CA ILE A 42 -6.32 -3.09 5.11
C ILE A 42 -7.36 -1.96 5.06
N SER A 43 -7.07 -0.80 5.67
CA SER A 43 -8.00 0.34 5.64
C SER A 43 -8.29 0.84 4.21
N LYS A 44 -7.31 0.73 3.30
CA LYS A 44 -7.50 1.10 1.90
C LYS A 44 -8.31 0.07 1.13
N MET A 45 -8.15 -1.22 1.42
CA MET A 45 -8.99 -2.28 0.87
C MET A 45 -10.46 -2.10 1.31
N GLU A 46 -10.69 -1.81 2.58
CA GLU A 46 -12.03 -1.52 3.11
C GLU A 46 -12.65 -0.28 2.46
N SER A 47 -11.89 0.80 2.30
CA SER A 47 -12.41 2.04 1.69
C SER A 47 -12.75 1.91 0.20
N ALA A 48 -12.26 0.86 -0.47
CA ALA A 48 -12.48 0.60 -1.89
C ALA A 48 -13.55 -0.47 -2.14
N ASP A 49 -14.30 -0.88 -1.11
CA ASP A 49 -15.24 -2.01 -1.13
C ASP A 49 -14.61 -3.28 -1.75
N PHE A 50 -13.30 -3.46 -1.54
CA PHE A 50 -12.50 -4.47 -2.24
C PHE A 50 -13.07 -5.88 -2.03
N TYR A 51 -13.43 -6.20 -0.78
CA TYR A 51 -13.98 -7.49 -0.39
C TYR A 51 -15.33 -7.77 -1.06
N GLN A 52 -16.27 -6.82 -0.95
CA GLN A 52 -17.61 -6.97 -1.53
C GLN A 52 -17.55 -7.09 -3.06
N GLN A 53 -16.75 -6.25 -3.72
CA GLN A 53 -16.63 -6.27 -5.17
C GLN A 53 -15.95 -7.55 -5.68
N SER A 54 -14.97 -8.10 -4.97
CA SER A 54 -14.40 -9.42 -5.29
C SER A 54 -15.47 -10.50 -5.32
N ILE A 55 -16.39 -10.50 -4.35
CA ILE A 55 -17.45 -11.52 -4.23
C ILE A 55 -18.50 -11.38 -5.32
N VAL A 56 -18.94 -10.15 -5.61
CA VAL A 56 -19.90 -9.89 -6.69
C VAL A 56 -19.34 -10.40 -8.02
N ASN A 57 -18.06 -10.15 -8.29
CA ASN A 57 -17.41 -10.63 -9.51
C ASN A 57 -17.21 -12.16 -9.51
N LEU A 58 -16.90 -12.76 -8.36
CA LEU A 58 -16.81 -14.21 -8.22
C LEU A 58 -18.16 -14.90 -8.47
N ASN A 59 -19.24 -14.48 -7.83
CA ASN A 59 -20.58 -15.04 -8.04
C ASN A 59 -21.01 -14.90 -9.52
N LYS A 60 -20.70 -13.76 -10.15
CA LYS A 60 -20.93 -13.57 -11.58
C LYS A 60 -20.13 -14.56 -12.44
N GLN A 61 -18.85 -14.78 -12.11
CA GLN A 61 -18.00 -15.73 -12.83
C GLN A 61 -18.51 -17.17 -12.65
N ILE A 62 -18.91 -17.56 -11.44
CA ILE A 62 -19.50 -18.87 -11.15
C ILE A 62 -20.74 -19.09 -12.02
N GLN A 63 -21.69 -18.13 -12.01
CA GLN A 63 -22.90 -18.21 -12.83
C GLN A 63 -22.58 -18.36 -14.32
N GLN A 64 -21.65 -17.55 -14.84
CA GLN A 64 -21.26 -17.58 -16.25
C GLN A 64 -20.70 -18.93 -16.66
N GLU A 65 -19.86 -19.54 -15.83
CA GLU A 65 -19.29 -20.86 -16.10
C GLU A 65 -20.30 -21.99 -15.99
N THR A 66 -21.32 -21.83 -15.13
CA THR A 66 -22.36 -22.84 -14.97
C THR A 66 -23.47 -22.76 -16.03
N GLN A 67 -23.59 -21.66 -16.79
CA GLN A 67 -24.69 -21.44 -17.74
C GLN A 67 -24.85 -22.55 -18.80
N SER A 68 -23.74 -23.11 -19.28
CA SER A 68 -23.76 -24.15 -20.33
C SER A 68 -23.68 -25.58 -19.79
N THR A 69 -23.75 -25.77 -18.47
CA THR A 69 -23.48 -27.07 -17.82
C THR A 69 -24.72 -27.95 -17.66
N GLY A 70 -25.92 -27.40 -17.87
CA GLY A 70 -27.19 -28.09 -17.67
C GLY A 70 -27.70 -28.08 -16.23
N PHE A 71 -26.91 -27.60 -15.26
CA PHE A 71 -27.40 -27.33 -13.90
C PHE A 71 -28.32 -26.09 -13.89
N PRO A 72 -29.33 -26.04 -13.00
CA PRO A 72 -30.19 -24.86 -12.83
C PRO A 72 -29.37 -23.64 -12.40
N LEU A 73 -29.65 -22.48 -12.98
CA LEU A 73 -28.92 -21.24 -12.67
C LEU A 73 -29.15 -20.79 -11.22
N GLU A 74 -30.33 -21.06 -10.69
CA GLU A 74 -30.73 -20.70 -9.32
C GLU A 74 -29.84 -21.39 -8.28
N MET A 75 -29.26 -22.55 -8.62
CA MET A 75 -28.32 -23.28 -7.77
C MET A 75 -27.04 -22.47 -7.48
N PHE A 76 -26.63 -21.65 -8.45
CA PHE A 76 -25.38 -20.88 -8.39
C PHE A 76 -25.60 -19.38 -8.23
N GLU A 77 -26.85 -18.95 -8.03
CA GLU A 77 -27.17 -17.55 -7.77
C GLU A 77 -26.75 -17.14 -6.36
N ASN A 78 -25.90 -16.11 -6.28
CA ASN A 78 -25.30 -15.65 -5.03
C ASN A 78 -24.71 -16.80 -4.20
N TYR A 79 -24.08 -17.76 -4.89
CA TYR A 79 -23.63 -19.03 -4.33
C TYR A 79 -22.74 -18.87 -3.09
N ILE A 80 -21.93 -17.81 -3.09
CA ILE A 80 -21.15 -17.35 -1.95
C ILE A 80 -21.85 -16.14 -1.35
N ASP A 81 -22.24 -16.29 -0.09
CA ASP A 81 -22.83 -15.21 0.71
C ASP A 81 -21.81 -14.08 0.94
N GLU A 82 -22.24 -12.84 0.74
CA GLU A 82 -21.37 -11.65 0.81
C GLU A 82 -20.73 -11.48 2.20
N LYS A 83 -21.49 -11.71 3.27
CA LYS A 83 -20.98 -11.54 4.65
C LYS A 83 -19.93 -12.59 4.97
N SER A 84 -20.20 -13.83 4.60
CA SER A 84 -19.31 -14.96 4.80
C SER A 84 -17.96 -14.75 4.11
N ALA A 85 -17.97 -14.20 2.89
CA ALA A 85 -16.74 -13.98 2.15
C ALA A 85 -15.98 -12.69 2.53
N ASP A 86 -16.65 -11.65 3.01
CA ASP A 86 -15.96 -10.49 3.64
C ASP A 86 -15.15 -10.95 4.86
N GLU A 87 -15.72 -11.80 5.70
CA GLU A 87 -15.02 -12.41 6.84
C GLU A 87 -13.85 -13.31 6.40
N ILE A 88 -14.05 -14.17 5.40
CA ILE A 88 -12.99 -15.05 4.86
C ILE A 88 -11.81 -14.21 4.39
N MET A 89 -12.08 -13.16 3.63
CA MET A 89 -11.05 -12.37 2.95
C MET A 89 -10.35 -11.41 3.92
N LYS A 90 -11.07 -10.84 4.90
CA LYS A 90 -10.45 -10.12 6.03
C LYS A 90 -9.56 -11.03 6.85
N ASN A 91 -10.03 -12.22 7.23
CA ASN A 91 -9.22 -13.19 7.97
C ASN A 91 -8.00 -13.64 7.17
N TYR A 92 -8.14 -13.88 5.87
CA TYR A 92 -7.05 -14.20 4.97
C TYR A 92 -5.97 -13.11 4.98
N ILE A 93 -6.34 -11.86 4.72
CA ILE A 93 -5.39 -10.73 4.67
C ILE A 93 -4.75 -10.48 6.04
N GLN A 94 -5.52 -10.52 7.13
CA GLN A 94 -5.01 -10.33 8.49
C GLN A 94 -4.05 -11.45 8.90
N THR A 95 -4.39 -12.71 8.59
CA THR A 95 -3.53 -13.86 8.86
C THR A 95 -2.23 -13.75 8.08
N ALA A 96 -2.31 -13.35 6.81
CA ALA A 96 -1.15 -13.16 5.96
C ALA A 96 -0.19 -12.09 6.53
N PHE A 97 -0.71 -10.92 6.91
CA PHE A 97 0.12 -9.89 7.54
C PHE A 97 0.63 -10.22 8.95
N SER A 98 -0.03 -11.14 9.67
CA SER A 98 0.35 -11.47 11.06
C SER A 98 1.29 -12.67 11.15
N THR A 99 1.15 -13.64 10.26
CA THR A 99 1.83 -14.95 10.31
C THR A 99 2.67 -15.27 9.09
N GLY A 100 2.54 -14.49 8.01
CA GLY A 100 3.14 -14.80 6.70
C GLY A 100 2.42 -15.90 5.92
N ASN A 101 1.35 -16.50 6.45
CA ASN A 101 0.57 -17.50 5.73
C ASN A 101 -0.32 -16.83 4.66
N THR A 102 -0.04 -17.11 3.39
CA THR A 102 -0.73 -16.52 2.23
C THR A 102 -1.67 -17.49 1.53
N ASP A 103 -1.98 -18.63 2.17
CA ASP A 103 -2.90 -19.63 1.65
C ASP A 103 -4.33 -19.36 2.10
N ILE A 104 -5.27 -19.37 1.16
CA ILE A 104 -6.70 -19.36 1.44
C ILE A 104 -7.21 -20.80 1.54
N SER A 105 -7.97 -21.10 2.60
CA SER A 105 -8.62 -22.41 2.72
C SER A 105 -9.81 -22.50 1.77
N THR A 106 -9.82 -23.53 0.91
CA THR A 106 -10.93 -23.83 -0.01
C THR A 106 -11.81 -24.98 0.46
N THR A 107 -11.44 -25.67 1.53
CA THR A 107 -12.09 -26.92 1.96
C THR A 107 -13.59 -26.77 2.16
N LYS A 108 -14.04 -25.70 2.86
CA LYS A 108 -15.48 -25.46 3.07
C LYS A 108 -16.23 -25.25 1.75
N PHE A 109 -15.62 -24.54 0.81
CA PHE A 109 -16.21 -24.28 -0.50
C PHE A 109 -16.26 -25.55 -1.35
N GLU A 110 -15.17 -26.32 -1.38
CA GLU A 110 -15.07 -27.60 -2.09
C GLU A 110 -16.08 -28.63 -1.58
N THR A 111 -16.24 -28.73 -0.26
CA THR A 111 -17.22 -29.64 0.37
C THR A 111 -18.64 -29.23 0.00
N LYS A 112 -19.00 -27.95 0.22
CA LYS A 112 -20.34 -27.45 -0.13
C LYS A 112 -20.66 -27.66 -1.61
N LEU A 113 -19.72 -27.31 -2.50
CA LEU A 113 -19.87 -27.50 -3.95
C LEU A 113 -20.05 -28.96 -4.35
N SER A 114 -19.37 -29.87 -3.65
CA SER A 114 -19.52 -31.29 -3.92
C SER A 114 -20.87 -31.82 -3.44
N GLU A 115 -21.29 -31.43 -2.23
CA GLU A 115 -22.58 -31.81 -1.66
C GLU A 115 -23.74 -31.30 -2.50
N ASP A 116 -23.74 -30.02 -2.88
CA ASP A 116 -24.82 -29.39 -3.64
C ASP A 116 -24.99 -30.08 -5.02
N ILE A 117 -23.88 -30.34 -5.74
CA ILE A 117 -23.91 -31.05 -7.03
C ILE A 117 -24.40 -32.48 -6.88
N ASP A 118 -23.89 -33.21 -5.89
CA ASP A 118 -24.25 -34.62 -5.68
C ASP A 118 -25.72 -34.76 -5.24
N GLU A 119 -26.24 -33.82 -4.44
CA GLU A 119 -27.65 -33.75 -4.03
C GLU A 119 -28.57 -33.45 -5.21
N TYR A 120 -28.20 -32.51 -6.09
CA TYR A 120 -28.96 -32.24 -7.31
C TYR A 120 -29.06 -33.47 -8.21
N LEU A 121 -27.93 -34.14 -8.49
CA LEU A 121 -27.93 -35.33 -9.35
C LEU A 121 -28.81 -36.45 -8.79
N LYS A 122 -28.76 -36.66 -7.47
CA LYS A 122 -29.60 -37.67 -6.78
C LYS A 122 -31.08 -37.30 -6.82
N SER A 123 -31.43 -36.06 -6.46
CA SER A 123 -32.83 -35.61 -6.38
C SER A 123 -33.50 -35.56 -7.77
N ALA A 124 -32.75 -35.23 -8.81
CA ALA A 124 -33.21 -35.25 -10.20
C ALA A 124 -33.16 -36.64 -10.86
N ASN A 125 -32.71 -37.69 -10.16
CA ASN A 125 -32.50 -39.04 -10.69
C ASN A 125 -31.62 -39.08 -11.96
N ILE A 126 -30.59 -38.23 -12.02
CA ILE A 126 -29.67 -38.16 -13.17
C ILE A 126 -28.58 -39.22 -12.99
N ILE A 127 -28.51 -40.14 -13.95
CA ILE A 127 -27.43 -41.13 -14.03
C ILE A 127 -26.34 -40.56 -14.93
N ILE A 128 -25.19 -40.25 -14.34
CA ILE A 128 -24.04 -39.72 -15.08
C ILE A 128 -23.14 -40.83 -15.61
N ASN A 129 -22.64 -40.65 -16.84
CA ASN A 129 -21.62 -41.50 -17.45
C ASN A 129 -20.19 -41.05 -17.08
N SER A 130 -19.17 -41.73 -17.62
CA SER A 130 -17.76 -41.40 -17.35
C SER A 130 -17.32 -40.04 -17.89
N GLU A 131 -17.85 -39.60 -19.03
CA GLU A 131 -17.54 -38.30 -19.63
C GLU A 131 -18.14 -37.16 -18.80
N GLU A 132 -19.42 -37.29 -18.40
CA GLU A 132 -20.12 -36.33 -17.55
C GLU A 132 -19.47 -36.22 -16.18
N LYS A 133 -19.05 -37.34 -15.58
CA LYS A 133 -18.29 -37.34 -14.33
C LYS A 133 -16.98 -36.56 -14.44
N THR A 134 -16.30 -36.66 -15.59
CA THR A 134 -15.09 -35.90 -15.87
C THR A 134 -15.39 -34.42 -16.05
N ALA A 135 -16.44 -34.08 -16.80
CA ALA A 135 -16.88 -32.70 -17.00
C ALA A 135 -17.27 -32.02 -15.67
N ILE A 136 -17.99 -32.71 -14.78
CA ILE A 136 -18.33 -32.23 -13.43
C ILE A 136 -17.07 -32.04 -12.60
N SER A 137 -16.11 -32.95 -12.66
CA SER A 137 -14.83 -32.79 -11.95
C SER A 137 -14.08 -31.55 -12.43
N THR A 138 -14.01 -31.32 -13.74
CA THR A 138 -13.38 -30.13 -14.32
C THR A 138 -14.11 -28.85 -13.89
N LEU A 139 -15.44 -28.85 -13.92
CA LEU A 139 -16.24 -27.73 -13.41
C LEU A 139 -15.92 -27.42 -11.95
N LYS A 140 -15.92 -28.45 -11.07
CA LYS A 140 -15.58 -28.29 -9.65
C LYS A 140 -14.18 -27.66 -9.49
N THR A 141 -13.18 -28.15 -10.23
CA THR A 141 -11.82 -27.57 -10.22
C THR A 141 -11.82 -26.10 -10.67
N ASN A 142 -12.48 -25.77 -11.78
CA ASN A 142 -12.54 -24.39 -12.29
C ASN A 142 -13.19 -23.44 -11.27
N LEU A 143 -14.31 -23.85 -10.65
CA LEU A 143 -15.00 -23.03 -9.65
C LEU A 143 -14.14 -22.79 -8.41
N VAL A 144 -13.37 -23.79 -7.98
CA VAL A 144 -12.39 -23.66 -6.88
C VAL A 144 -11.25 -22.71 -7.26
N ASP A 145 -10.78 -22.77 -8.50
CA ASP A 145 -9.73 -21.87 -8.99
C ASP A 145 -10.23 -20.42 -9.10
N TYR A 146 -11.48 -20.19 -9.50
CA TYR A 146 -12.08 -18.85 -9.42
C TYR A 146 -12.20 -18.38 -7.97
N PHE A 147 -12.65 -19.25 -7.05
CA PHE A 147 -12.71 -18.91 -5.63
C PHE A 147 -11.35 -18.42 -5.12
N LYS A 148 -10.27 -19.15 -5.43
CA LYS A 148 -8.90 -18.72 -5.09
C LYS A 148 -8.54 -17.41 -5.76
N THR A 149 -8.78 -17.29 -7.06
CA THR A 149 -8.35 -16.12 -7.85
C THR A 149 -9.01 -14.83 -7.37
N TYR A 150 -10.31 -14.85 -7.08
CA TYR A 150 -11.05 -13.64 -6.69
C TYR A 150 -10.92 -13.27 -5.21
N LEU A 151 -10.67 -14.25 -4.32
CA LEU A 151 -10.56 -14.03 -2.88
C LEU A 151 -9.11 -13.95 -2.37
N THR A 152 -8.11 -14.20 -3.21
CA THR A 152 -6.70 -13.96 -2.86
C THR A 152 -6.20 -12.63 -3.38
N PHE A 153 -5.18 -12.09 -2.73
CA PHE A 153 -4.52 -10.88 -3.17
C PHE A 153 -3.30 -11.27 -4.03
N PRO A 154 -3.22 -10.82 -5.30
CA PRO A 154 -2.09 -11.14 -6.16
C PRO A 154 -0.76 -10.70 -5.54
N TYR A 155 0.24 -11.58 -5.57
CA TYR A 155 1.59 -11.32 -5.06
C TYR A 155 1.66 -10.99 -3.55
N LEU A 156 0.69 -11.41 -2.75
CA LEU A 156 0.66 -11.12 -1.31
C LEU A 156 1.93 -11.59 -0.58
N ASP A 157 2.48 -12.75 -0.95
CA ASP A 157 3.75 -13.26 -0.40
C ASP A 157 4.92 -12.30 -0.67
N LEU A 158 5.00 -11.74 -1.88
CA LEU A 158 6.00 -10.72 -2.21
C LEU A 158 5.79 -9.45 -1.39
N VAL A 159 4.53 -9.00 -1.24
CA VAL A 159 4.19 -7.82 -0.44
C VAL A 159 4.61 -8.01 1.02
N ILE A 160 4.30 -9.16 1.63
CA ILE A 160 4.66 -9.47 3.01
C ILE A 160 6.18 -9.51 3.17
N LYS A 161 6.90 -10.23 2.29
CA LYS A 161 8.37 -10.28 2.32
C LYS A 161 8.99 -8.90 2.21
N LEU A 162 8.43 -8.02 1.37
CA LEU A 162 8.87 -6.63 1.25
C LEU A 162 8.62 -5.85 2.54
N ILE A 163 7.43 -5.97 3.13
CA ILE A 163 7.07 -5.32 4.40
C ILE A 163 7.97 -5.78 5.53
N ASP A 164 8.19 -7.08 5.68
CA ASP A 164 9.01 -7.66 6.73
C ASP A 164 10.47 -7.25 6.59
N SER A 165 11.01 -7.34 5.38
CA SER A 165 12.36 -6.88 5.08
C SER A 165 12.52 -5.38 5.40
N TYR A 166 11.56 -4.57 4.94
CA TYR A 166 11.56 -3.14 5.20
C TYR A 166 11.51 -2.81 6.70
N ASN A 167 10.61 -3.46 7.44
CA ASN A 167 10.42 -3.23 8.87
C ASN A 167 11.59 -3.72 9.71
N THR A 168 12.27 -4.79 9.27
CA THR A 168 13.50 -5.32 9.90
C THR A 168 14.61 -4.27 9.92
N TYR A 169 14.86 -3.62 8.77
CA TYR A 169 15.96 -2.66 8.66
C TYR A 169 15.60 -1.22 9.05
N TYR A 170 14.30 -0.88 9.07
CA TYR A 170 13.85 0.49 9.30
C TYR A 170 14.44 1.11 10.56
N TYR A 171 14.38 0.45 11.72
CA TYR A 171 14.78 1.07 12.98
C TYR A 171 16.28 1.40 13.01
N ILE A 172 17.11 0.53 12.43
CA ILE A 172 18.55 0.72 12.33
C ILE A 172 18.85 1.90 11.39
N ILE A 173 18.25 1.92 10.19
CA ILE A 173 18.45 3.00 9.21
C ILE A 173 17.94 4.34 9.76
N ALA A 174 16.77 4.36 10.38
CA ALA A 174 16.18 5.54 11.00
C ALA A 174 17.06 6.08 12.14
N ALA A 175 17.61 5.22 12.99
CA ALA A 175 18.53 5.62 14.06
C ALA A 175 19.82 6.25 13.50
N ILE A 176 20.43 5.63 12.47
CA ILE A 176 21.61 6.19 11.80
C ILE A 176 21.30 7.56 11.20
N LEU A 177 20.19 7.70 10.48
CA LEU A 177 19.77 8.98 9.90
C LEU A 177 19.54 10.05 10.97
N LEU A 178 18.91 9.70 12.10
CA LEU A 178 18.71 10.64 13.21
C LEU A 178 20.05 11.10 13.80
N ILE A 179 21.02 10.20 13.99
CA ILE A 179 22.37 10.55 14.45
C ILE A 179 23.05 11.49 13.45
N LEU A 180 22.95 11.22 12.15
CA LEU A 180 23.51 12.06 11.10
C LEU A 180 22.85 13.44 11.05
N ILE A 181 21.52 13.52 11.19
CA ILE A 181 20.76 14.77 11.26
C ILE A 181 21.19 15.60 12.46
N ILE A 182 21.26 14.99 13.65
CA ILE A 182 21.68 15.65 14.89
C ILE A 182 23.13 16.15 14.76
N THR A 183 24.02 15.31 14.24
CA THR A 183 25.45 15.65 14.10
C THR A 183 25.65 16.79 13.10
N ALA A 184 25.07 16.70 11.91
CA ALA A 184 25.16 17.75 10.89
C ALA A 184 24.49 19.05 11.38
N GLY A 185 23.33 18.96 12.03
CA GLY A 185 22.66 20.09 12.65
C GLY A 185 23.50 20.75 13.75
N PHE A 186 24.14 19.97 14.61
CA PHE A 186 25.02 20.45 15.68
C PHE A 186 26.26 21.15 15.13
N LEU A 187 26.93 20.56 14.13
CA LEU A 187 28.09 21.17 13.47
C LEU A 187 27.72 22.49 12.80
N LEU A 188 26.58 22.54 12.11
CA LEU A 188 26.07 23.75 11.46
C LEU A 188 25.71 24.84 12.48
N TYR A 189 25.13 24.44 13.61
CA TYR A 189 24.86 25.34 14.73
C TYR A 189 26.15 25.94 15.31
N ARG A 190 27.19 25.12 15.51
CA ARG A 190 28.47 25.55 16.11
C ARG A 190 29.30 26.44 15.18
N LEU A 191 29.16 26.31 13.86
CA LEU A 191 30.00 27.02 12.89
C LEU A 191 29.80 28.55 12.86
N TYR A 192 28.58 29.02 13.16
CA TYR A 192 28.29 30.45 13.29
C TYR A 192 28.08 30.81 14.76
N SER A 193 28.68 31.91 15.23
CA SER A 193 28.32 32.51 16.53
C SER A 193 27.04 33.37 16.42
N HIS A 194 26.83 34.01 15.27
CA HIS A 194 25.68 34.90 15.06
C HIS A 194 24.40 34.14 14.69
N TYR A 195 23.37 34.35 15.51
CA TYR A 195 22.02 33.79 15.39
C TYR A 195 21.37 33.94 14.01
N ARG A 196 21.59 35.08 13.33
CA ARG A 196 21.05 35.33 11.97
C ARG A 196 21.64 34.42 10.90
N GLY A 197 22.91 34.02 11.04
CA GLY A 197 23.58 33.12 10.08
C GLY A 197 23.04 31.69 10.19
N ARG A 198 22.94 31.16 11.43
CA ARG A 198 22.43 29.81 11.72
C ARG A 198 21.07 29.55 11.08
N ARG A 199 20.13 30.49 11.29
CA ARG A 199 18.73 30.34 10.85
C ARG A 199 18.56 30.26 9.35
N ARG A 200 19.37 31.00 8.58
CA ARG A 200 19.28 30.97 7.12
C ARG A 200 19.54 29.58 6.57
N TYR A 201 20.58 28.90 7.06
CA TYR A 201 20.90 27.57 6.57
C TYR A 201 19.90 26.51 7.04
N PHE A 202 19.37 26.59 8.27
CA PHE A 202 18.27 25.72 8.69
C PHE A 202 17.00 25.95 7.87
N ALA A 203 16.68 27.20 7.55
CA ALA A 203 15.58 27.54 6.65
C ALA A 203 15.81 26.97 5.24
N TYR A 204 17.01 27.12 4.68
CA TYR A 204 17.36 26.54 3.39
C TYR A 204 17.26 25.01 3.39
N THR A 205 17.70 24.35 4.46
CA THR A 205 17.57 22.91 4.60
C THR A 205 16.11 22.47 4.60
N LEU A 206 15.27 23.07 5.45
CA LEU A 206 13.86 22.68 5.57
C LEU A 206 13.08 22.98 4.28
N SER A 207 13.28 24.17 3.70
CA SER A 207 12.62 24.52 2.44
C SER A 207 13.09 23.62 1.28
N SER A 208 14.39 23.29 1.21
CA SER A 208 14.91 22.39 0.18
C SER A 208 14.39 20.96 0.34
N ALA A 209 14.36 20.44 1.57
CA ALA A 209 13.83 19.11 1.84
C ALA A 209 12.33 19.05 1.54
N GLY A 210 11.58 20.11 1.90
CA GLY A 210 10.19 20.25 1.54
C GLY A 210 9.96 20.29 0.02
N LEU A 211 10.82 20.98 -0.73
CA LEU A 211 10.79 20.99 -2.20
C LEU A 211 11.07 19.61 -2.79
N ILE A 212 12.04 18.84 -2.25
CA ILE A 212 12.32 17.47 -2.70
C ILE A 212 11.10 16.57 -2.46
N CYS A 213 10.49 16.65 -1.28
CA CYS A 213 9.27 15.90 -0.96
C CYS A 213 8.07 16.34 -1.80
N LEU A 214 8.01 17.59 -2.26
CA LEU A 214 6.88 18.10 -3.02
C LEU A 214 7.02 17.87 -4.53
N ALA A 215 8.21 18.04 -5.09
CA ALA A 215 8.41 18.19 -6.54
C ALA A 215 7.94 16.96 -7.33
N LEU A 216 8.52 15.79 -7.05
CA LEU A 216 8.16 14.57 -7.78
C LEU A 216 6.74 14.09 -7.43
N PRO A 217 6.34 13.99 -6.15
CA PRO A 217 4.98 13.56 -5.81
C PRO A 217 3.90 14.51 -6.34
N GLY A 218 4.13 15.83 -6.27
CA GLY A 218 3.26 16.84 -6.84
C GLY A 218 3.13 16.71 -8.36
N PHE A 219 4.25 16.52 -9.07
CA PHE A 219 4.23 16.30 -10.52
C PHE A 219 3.40 15.06 -10.91
N ILE A 220 3.58 13.94 -10.20
CA ILE A 220 2.84 12.70 -10.45
C ILE A 220 1.34 12.88 -10.15
N PHE A 221 1.02 13.51 -9.02
CA PHE A 221 -0.34 13.71 -8.54
C PHE A 221 -1.13 14.64 -9.47
N PHE A 222 -0.63 15.86 -9.73
CA PHE A 222 -1.32 16.82 -10.59
C PHE A 222 -1.32 16.42 -12.06
N GLY A 223 -0.34 15.62 -12.50
CA GLY A 223 -0.31 15.06 -13.84
C GLY A 223 -1.27 13.88 -14.07
N ASN A 224 -2.00 13.44 -13.03
CA ASN A 224 -2.92 12.30 -13.06
C ASN A 224 -2.27 11.03 -13.63
N PHE A 225 -0.97 10.83 -13.40
CA PHE A 225 -0.24 9.68 -13.94
C PHE A 225 -0.74 8.35 -13.38
N VAL A 226 -1.22 8.34 -12.13
CA VAL A 226 -1.78 7.16 -11.46
C VAL A 226 -3.04 6.65 -12.18
N ASN A 227 -3.84 7.55 -12.76
CA ASN A 227 -5.08 7.18 -13.47
C ASN A 227 -4.82 6.55 -14.84
N LYS A 228 -3.55 6.54 -15.31
CA LYS A 228 -3.15 5.92 -16.57
C LYS A 228 -2.76 4.44 -16.41
N ILE A 229 -2.76 3.93 -15.18
CA ILE A 229 -2.47 2.53 -14.91
C ILE A 229 -3.71 1.70 -15.28
N SER A 230 -3.56 0.82 -16.27
CA SER A 230 -4.62 -0.12 -16.64
C SER A 230 -4.60 -1.32 -15.71
N LEU A 231 -5.51 -1.33 -14.73
CA LEU A 231 -5.74 -2.46 -13.85
C LEU A 231 -7.17 -2.95 -14.02
N SER A 232 -7.30 -4.26 -14.18
CA SER A 232 -8.57 -4.97 -14.12
C SER A 232 -8.43 -6.03 -13.04
N PRO A 233 -9.48 -6.29 -12.25
CA PRO A 233 -10.82 -5.66 -12.27
C PRO A 233 -10.86 -4.28 -11.57
N LYS A 234 -11.99 -3.55 -11.75
CA LYS A 234 -12.15 -2.15 -11.30
C LYS A 234 -11.86 -1.95 -9.80
N TYR A 235 -12.30 -2.86 -8.93
CA TYR A 235 -12.06 -2.74 -7.49
C TYR A 235 -10.56 -2.79 -7.14
N PHE A 236 -9.76 -3.54 -7.90
CA PHE A 236 -8.31 -3.58 -7.75
C PHE A 236 -7.69 -2.26 -8.23
N TYR A 237 -8.19 -1.69 -9.33
CA TYR A 237 -7.81 -0.36 -9.78
C TYR A 237 -8.13 0.72 -8.72
N ASP A 238 -9.33 0.72 -8.16
CA ASP A 238 -9.77 1.71 -7.17
C ASP A 238 -8.91 1.62 -5.89
N PHE A 239 -8.61 0.39 -5.42
CA PHE A 239 -7.68 0.16 -4.31
C PHE A 239 -6.26 0.69 -4.58
N VAL A 240 -5.65 0.31 -5.70
CA VAL A 240 -4.27 0.69 -6.02
C VAL A 240 -4.15 2.19 -6.24
N THR A 241 -5.05 2.78 -7.02
CA THR A 241 -5.03 4.21 -7.32
C THR A 241 -5.30 5.05 -6.07
N SER A 242 -6.27 4.67 -5.23
CA SER A 242 -6.52 5.32 -3.93
C SER A 242 -5.30 5.23 -3.01
N THR A 243 -4.63 4.07 -2.96
CA THR A 243 -3.44 3.87 -2.13
C THR A 243 -2.29 4.77 -2.57
N ILE A 244 -1.97 4.79 -3.87
CA ILE A 244 -0.89 5.61 -4.43
C ILE A 244 -1.21 7.10 -4.30
N ASN A 245 -2.43 7.53 -4.65
CA ASN A 245 -2.80 8.95 -4.57
C ASN A 245 -2.71 9.47 -3.13
N ASN A 246 -3.16 8.71 -2.14
CA ASN A 246 -3.03 9.08 -0.74
C ASN A 246 -1.56 9.12 -0.28
N TYR A 247 -0.74 8.17 -0.74
CA TYR A 247 0.70 8.15 -0.48
C TYR A 247 1.39 9.43 -1.04
N LEU A 248 1.09 9.82 -2.28
CA LEU A 248 1.61 11.05 -2.88
C LEU A 248 1.13 12.31 -2.15
N LEU A 249 -0.14 12.34 -1.75
CA LEU A 249 -0.75 13.46 -1.05
C LEU A 249 -0.05 13.72 0.29
N ILE A 250 0.32 12.68 1.04
CA ILE A 250 1.08 12.82 2.29
C ILE A 250 2.42 13.54 2.06
N TYR A 251 3.16 13.20 1.00
CA TYR A 251 4.39 13.91 0.66
C TYR A 251 4.15 15.37 0.28
N ILE A 252 3.09 15.66 -0.45
CA ILE A 252 2.72 17.02 -0.82
C ILE A 252 2.44 17.84 0.45
N ILE A 253 1.65 17.32 1.40
CA ILE A 253 1.35 17.99 2.66
C ILE A 253 2.65 18.23 3.46
N ILE A 254 3.48 17.20 3.65
CA ILE A 254 4.75 17.33 4.38
C ILE A 254 5.66 18.36 3.70
N GLY A 255 5.76 18.31 2.37
CA GLY A 255 6.55 19.25 1.60
C GLY A 255 6.12 20.70 1.79
N ILE A 256 4.82 20.98 1.70
CA ILE A 256 4.23 22.31 1.94
C ILE A 256 4.53 22.76 3.37
N LEU A 257 4.27 21.91 4.37
CA LEU A 257 4.50 22.24 5.78
C LEU A 257 5.97 22.59 6.04
N MET A 258 6.90 21.83 5.48
CA MET A 258 8.33 22.09 5.63
C MET A 258 8.78 23.40 4.99
N ILE A 259 8.23 23.74 3.82
CA ILE A 259 8.49 25.03 3.16
C ILE A 259 7.96 26.18 4.04
N ILE A 260 6.76 26.05 4.59
CA ILE A 260 6.18 27.06 5.48
C ILE A 260 7.06 27.23 6.73
N VAL A 261 7.41 26.13 7.40
CA VAL A 261 8.26 26.15 8.61
C VAL A 261 9.64 26.73 8.30
N GLY A 262 10.26 26.35 7.17
CA GLY A 262 11.53 26.89 6.72
C GLY A 262 11.48 28.41 6.53
N ASN A 263 10.44 28.92 5.88
CA ASN A 263 10.23 30.35 5.70
C ASN A 263 9.97 31.07 7.05
N CYS A 264 9.13 30.52 7.93
CA CYS A 264 8.93 31.08 9.27
C CYS A 264 10.25 31.18 10.04
N ILE A 265 11.09 30.14 10.00
CA ILE A 265 12.43 30.15 10.60
C ILE A 265 13.33 31.21 9.96
N ALA A 266 13.17 31.54 8.68
CA ALA A 266 13.90 32.65 8.06
C ALA A 266 13.42 34.03 8.59
N TYR A 267 12.11 34.22 8.79
CA TYR A 267 11.49 35.53 9.08
C TYR A 267 11.33 35.89 10.56
N LEU A 268 11.25 34.94 11.50
CA LEU A 268 11.07 35.20 12.95
C LEU A 268 12.11 36.16 13.55
N LYS A 269 11.88 37.47 13.64
CA LYS A 269 12.79 38.38 14.36
C LYS A 269 12.66 38.14 15.87
N PHE A 270 13.52 37.29 16.45
CA PHE A 270 13.68 37.28 17.90
C PHE A 270 14.31 38.62 18.31
N LYS A 271 13.48 39.47 18.93
CA LYS A 271 13.90 40.69 19.63
C LYS A 271 14.90 40.23 20.69
N LYS A 272 16.16 40.65 20.59
CA LYS A 272 17.18 40.38 21.63
C LYS A 272 16.60 40.89 22.96
N ARG A 273 16.47 40.00 23.95
CA ARG A 273 16.56 40.38 25.36
C ARG A 273 18.04 40.57 25.66
#